data_AF-D7TF30-F1
#
_entry.id   AF-D7TF30-F1
#
_cell.length_a   1.000
_cell.length_b   1.000
_cell.length_c   1.000
_cell.angle_alpha   90.00
_cell.angle_beta   90.00
_cell.angle_gamma   90.00
#
_symmetry.space_group_name_H-M   'P 1'
#
loop_
_entity.id
_entity.type
_entity.pdbx_description
1 polymer ?
#
loop_
_entity_poly.entity_id
_entity_poly.type
_entity_poly.pdbx_seq_one_letter_code
_entity_poly.pdbx_strand_id
1 'polypeptide(L)' 'MNLSIGLQDALRELWILAYPGRELPSLKSELWKEMGWQGTDPSIDFRGGGFISLENLIFFAKKYPVCFMFFLSFSFNDIT' A
#
# COMPACT_ATOMS: atom_id res chain seq x y z
N MET A 1 3.79 -21.76 -1.17
CA MET A 1 2.91 -20.63 -0.78
C MET A 1 2.11 -20.20 -1.99
N ASN A 2 0.80 -20.01 -1.85
CA ASN A 2 -0.03 -19.45 -2.92
C ASN A 2 0.35 -17.98 -3.10
N LEU A 3 0.76 -17.53 -4.28
CA LEU A 3 1.16 -16.13 -4.52
C LEU A 3 0.04 -15.14 -4.11
N SER A 4 -1.23 -15.56 -4.19
CA SER A 4 -2.36 -14.73 -3.76
C SER A 4 -2.42 -14.52 -2.25
N ILE A 5 -2.02 -15.49 -1.42
CA ILE A 5 -2.02 -15.33 0.04
C ILE A 5 -0.94 -14.34 0.47
N GLY A 6 0.25 -14.44 -0.13
CA GLY A 6 1.37 -13.56 0.17
C GLY A 6 1.07 -12.10 -0.18
N LEU A 7 0.43 -11.86 -1.33
CA LEU A 7 0.06 -10.50 -1.75
C LEU A 7 -0.91 -9.83 -0.76
N GLN A 8 -1.93 -10.56 -0.30
CA GLN A 8 -2.91 -10.01 0.63
C GLN A 8 -2.28 -9.68 1.99
N ASP A 9 -1.42 -10.55 2.50
CA ASP A 9 -0.75 -10.32 3.78
C ASP A 9 0.22 -9.14 3.71
N ALA A 10 0.94 -9.00 2.60
CA ALA A 10 1.82 -7.86 2.37
C ALA A 10 1.03 -6.53 2.23
N LEU A 11 -0.13 -6.55 1.55
CA LEU A 11 -1.01 -5.38 1.47
C LEU A 11 -1.54 -4.97 2.85
N ARG A 12 -1.90 -5.94 3.70
CA ARG A 12 -2.30 -5.67 5.09
C ARG A 12 -1.17 -5.02 5.87
N GLU A 13 0.04 -5.56 5.76
CA GLU A 13 1.20 -5.02 6.43
C GLU A 13 1.49 -3.58 5.99
N LEU A 14 1.47 -3.32 4.68
CA LEU A 14 1.67 -1.98 4.13
C LEU A 14 0.62 -0.99 4.66
N TRP A 15 -0.65 -1.40 4.74
CA TRP A 15 -1.73 -0.56 5.28
C TRP A 15 -1.49 -0.18 6.74
N ILE A 16 -1.14 -1.16 7.58
CA ILE A 16 -0.87 -0.94 9.01
C ILE A 16 0.31 0.03 9.20
N LEU A 17 1.34 -0.08 8.36
CA LEU A 17 2.49 0.82 8.39
C LEU A 17 2.14 2.23 7.91
N ALA A 18 1.24 2.36 6.93
CA ALA A 18 0.81 3.64 6.37
C ALA A 18 -0.19 4.40 7.25
N TYR A 19 -1.13 3.69 7.88
CA TYR A 19 -2.19 4.27 8.72
C TYR A 19 -2.29 3.59 10.07
N PRO A 20 -1.32 3.81 10.98
CA PRO A 20 -1.36 3.22 12.31
C PRO A 20 -2.67 3.57 13.04
N GLY A 21 -3.40 2.55 13.49
CA GLY A 21 -4.67 2.71 14.21
C GLY A 21 -5.91 2.91 13.35
N ARG A 22 -5.79 2.96 12.01
CA ARG A 22 -6.94 2.91 11.11
C ARG A 22 -7.38 1.47 10.88
N GLU A 23 -8.68 1.23 10.79
CA GLU A 23 -9.21 -0.10 10.47
C GLU A 23 -8.68 -0.56 9.11
N LEU A 24 -8.34 -1.85 9.01
CA LEU A 24 -7.91 -2.45 7.77
C LEU A 24 -9.10 -2.53 6.80
N PRO A 25 -8.98 -1.99 5.58
CA PRO A 25 -10.03 -2.10 4.58
C PRO A 25 -10.22 -3.55 4.10
N SER A 26 -11.40 -3.83 3.55
CA SER A 26 -11.60 -4.99 2.69
C SER A 26 -10.62 -4.97 1.51
N LEU A 27 -10.33 -6.14 0.94
CA LEU A 27 -9.43 -6.29 -0.22
C LEU A 27 -9.84 -5.43 -1.42
N LYS A 28 -11.14 -5.14 -1.56
CA LYS A 28 -11.68 -4.16 -2.50
C LYS A 28 -12.31 -3.02 -1.70
N SER A 29 -11.79 -1.81 -1.82
CA SER A 29 -12.25 -0.63 -1.08
C SER A 29 -11.78 0.67 -1.73
N GLU A 30 -12.60 1.73 -1.64
CA GLU A 30 -12.19 3.09 -2.04
C GLU A 30 -11.04 3.64 -1.18
N LEU A 31 -10.85 3.10 0.03
CA LEU A 31 -9.74 3.45 0.93
C LEU A 31 -8.36 3.18 0.32
N TRP A 32 -8.26 2.24 -0.62
CA TRP A 32 -7.03 2.00 -1.37
C TRP A 32 -6.73 3.15 -2.34
N LYS A 33 -7.75 3.76 -2.94
CA LYS A 33 -7.55 4.94 -3.78
C LYS A 33 -7.12 6.16 -2.97
N GLU A 34 -7.62 6.30 -1.74
CA GLU A 34 -7.08 7.31 -0.82
C GLU A 34 -5.58 7.12 -0.64
N MET A 35 -5.11 5.89 -0.44
CA MET A 35 -3.67 5.60 -0.32
C MET A 35 -2.85 5.88 -1.60
N GLY A 36 -3.49 6.10 -2.75
CA GLY A 36 -2.84 6.39 -4.03
C GLY A 36 -2.86 5.26 -5.05
N TRP A 37 -3.59 4.17 -4.79
CA TRP A 37 -3.76 3.07 -5.76
C TRP A 37 -4.72 3.47 -6.89
N GLN A 38 -4.52 2.93 -8.10
CA GLN A 38 -5.32 3.32 -9.28
C GLN A 38 -6.80 2.93 -9.16
N GLY A 39 -7.08 1.80 -8.49
CA GLY A 39 -8.41 1.25 -8.32
C GLY A 39 -8.70 0.81 -6.89
N THR A 40 -9.89 0.25 -6.69
CA THR A 40 -10.31 -0.28 -5.39
C THR A 40 -9.64 -1.58 -5.02
N ASP A 41 -9.00 -2.26 -5.99
CA ASP A 41 -8.28 -3.52 -5.80
C ASP A 41 -6.79 -3.29 -6.11
N PRO A 42 -5.96 -3.02 -5.09
CA PRO A 42 -4.55 -2.70 -5.30
C PRO A 42 -3.76 -3.88 -5.90
N SER A 43 -4.29 -5.11 -5.92
CA SER A 43 -3.59 -6.26 -6.51
C SER A 43 -3.32 -6.08 -8.01
N ILE A 44 -4.11 -5.25 -8.70
CA ILE A 44 -4.01 -5.03 -10.14
C ILE A 44 -2.91 -4.02 -10.52
N ASP A 45 -2.43 -3.23 -9.56
CA ASP A 45 -1.37 -2.23 -9.73
C ASP A 45 0.03 -2.88 -9.82
N PHE A 46 0.18 -4.10 -9.29
CA PHE A 46 1.45 -4.82 -9.26
C PHE A 46 1.73 -5.67 -10.51
N ARG A 47 1.12 -5.37 -11.66
CA ARG A 47 1.30 -6.17 -12.89
C ARG A 47 2.72 -6.10 -13.47
N GLY A 48 3.39 -4.95 -13.34
CA GLY A 48 4.76 -4.75 -13.85
C GLY A 48 5.83 -5.20 -12.85
N GLY A 49 5.91 -4.53 -11.70
CA GLY A 49 6.92 -4.80 -10.66
C GLY A 49 6.63 -6.03 -9.78
N GLY A 50 5.45 -6.63 -9.91
CA GLY A 50 5.06 -7.83 -9.17
C GLY A 50 5.08 -7.65 -7.65
N PHE A 51 5.04 -8.79 -6.95
CA PHE A 51 5.12 -8.86 -5.49
C PHE A 51 6.36 -8.17 -4.90
N ILE A 52 7.50 -8.19 -5.62
CA ILE A 52 8.76 -7.56 -5.19
C ILE A 52 8.60 -6.05 -5.01
N SER A 53 7.84 -5.39 -5.90
CA SER A 53 7.59 -3.95 -5.75
C SER A 53 6.79 -3.61 -4.49
N LEU A 54 5.87 -4.49 -4.07
CA LEU A 54 5.17 -4.36 -2.79
C LEU A 54 6.12 -4.57 -1.60
N GLU A 55 6.99 -5.59 -1.65
CA GLU A 55 7.99 -5.82 -0.60
C GLU A 55 8.94 -4.63 -0.44
N ASN A 56 9.33 -3.99 -1.55
CA ASN A 56 10.16 -2.78 -1.52
C ASN A 56 9.45 -1.59 -0.86
N LEU A 57 8.14 -1.42 -1.07
CA LEU A 57 7.35 -0.39 -0.39
C LEU A 57 7.27 -0.64 1.12
N ILE A 58 7.05 -1.89 1.52
CA ILE A 58 7.06 -2.29 2.93
C ILE A 58 8.43 -2.06 3.55
N PHE A 59 9.50 -2.43 2.84
CA PHE A 59 10.87 -2.17 3.28
C PHE A 59 11.12 -0.67 3.48
N PHE A 60 10.69 0.17 2.52
CA PHE A 60 10.80 1.62 2.62
C PHE A 60 10.05 2.17 3.85
N ALA A 61 8.82 1.72 4.06
CA ALA A 61 8.00 2.09 5.22
C ALA A 61 8.64 1.71 6.56
N LYS A 62 9.23 0.51 6.66
CA LYS A 62 9.92 0.03 7.88
C LYS A 62 11.25 0.74 8.12
N LYS A 63 12.05 0.94 7.05
CA LYS A 63 13.42 1.44 7.16
C LYS A 63 13.48 2.95 7.32
N TYR A 64 12.56 3.67 6.67
CA TYR A 64 12.55 5.13 6.61
C TYR A 64 11.13 5.69 6.90
N PRO A 65 10.55 5.44 8.09
CA PRO A 65 9.15 5.74 8.38
C PRO A 65 8.78 7.21 8.22
N VAL A 66 9.67 8.14 8.60
CA VAL A 66 9.44 9.58 8.44
C VAL A 66 9.36 9.98 6.97
N CYS A 67 10.27 9.46 6.14
CA CYS A 67 10.26 9.70 4.70
C CYS A 67 9.05 9.07 4.01
N PHE A 68 8.65 7.88 4.47
CA PHE A 68 7.46 7.19 3.96
C PHE A 68 6.17 7.95 4.27
N MET A 69 6.03 8.48 5.49
CA MET A 69 4.88 9.31 5.86
C MET A 69 4.82 10.63 5.07
N PHE A 70 5.98 11.25 4.84
CA PHE A 70 6.07 12.42 3.97
C PHE A 70 5.67 12.06 2.53
N PHE A 71 6.19 10.97 1.98
CA PHE A 71 5.82 10.46 0.66
C PHE A 71 4.31 10.25 0.50
N LEU A 72 3.66 9.61 1.47
CA LEU A 72 2.21 9.45 1.47
C LEU A 72 1.49 10.81 1.50
N SER A 73 1.91 11.72 2.39
CA SER A 73 1.26 13.03 2.58
C SER A 73 1.32 13.93 1.33
N PHE A 74 2.37 13.81 0.51
CA PHE A 74 2.48 14.53 -0.77
C PHE A 74 1.61 13.92 -1.86
N SER A 75 1.46 12.59 -1.87
CA SER A 75 0.54 11.92 -2.79
C SER A 75 -0.93 12.35 -2.60
N PHE A 76 -1.27 12.95 -1.45
CA PHE A 76 -2.62 13.43 -1.14
C PHE A 76 -2.93 14.86 -1.61
N ASN A 77 -1.94 15.70 -1.94
CA ASN A 77 -2.15 17.14 -2.11
C ASN A 77 -1.88 17.73 -3.52
N ASP A 78 -1.39 16.96 -4.50
CA ASP A 78 -0.97 17.52 -5.80
C ASP A 78 -1.76 17.05 -7.04
N ILE A 79 -3.04 16.69 -6.91
CA ILE A 79 -3.94 16.50 -8.08
C ILE A 79 -5.37 17.09 -7.86
N THR A 80 -5.49 18.23 -7.18
CA THR A 80 -6.67 19.10 -7.30
C THR A 80 -6.34 20.37 -8.05
#